data_AF-A0A7X0L300-F1
#
_entry.id   AF-A0A7X0L300-F1
#
_cell.length_a   1.000
_cell.length_b   1.000
_cell.length_c   1.000
_cell.angle_alpha   90.00
_cell.angle_beta   90.00
_cell.angle_gamma   90.00
#
_symmetry.space_group_name_H-M   'P 1'
#
loop_
_entity.id
_entity.type
_entity.pdbx_description
1 polymer ?
#
loop_
_entity_poly.entity_id
_entity_poly.type
_entity_poly.pdbx_seq_one_letter_code
_entity_poly.pdbx_strand_id
1 'polypeptide(L)'
;MSSTATSPQSAEAGGRARGPVQMNLAFLCQAIGIGAITAMAALQGSFWIVVPGTLMLLLIVRPRGLRSGWNKVQKRAIWRITGGNLGVNLGWPFAGQLIGIGAASAIMAVGPVSVGLLDDIRARFWKPIWLRGGVLLGIVFVTEPWNGAQFSIWGVLGAACAAWHFWNIPKCLSAFGDDDAKKDRGMLLSNLLAMPVIALVAIVVSAFAGWSWVAGDVTVGSVAATIGKGFFAALFVMVVPILLINRAAKHMKPSTQGVMFAFSPIVSGIVGFIGAHFGLISGNQAISLVNAVGILMVSGFAYWVIRVREGAKAVAGDGTVRVDDGHEQPQAPLVEPKNPWVRPAGGHVTEPDWVTAQRVPADGELLVTHAGTVKITTENGVGVARFPDGCRLAYRKGDLSVEMGSVDGGTFTPGSFTGAQGHGVSDISVVIGGVPVRFSGPVGVDIDLTAGTVELDQRGTVRLGCVTAAE
;
A
#
# COMPACT_ATOMS: atom_id res chain seq x y z
N MET A 1 -39.15 -26.62 -16.45
CA MET A 1 -37.79 -26.54 -15.87
C MET A 1 -37.59 -25.12 -15.38
N SER A 2 -37.69 -24.91 -14.06
CA SER A 2 -37.58 -23.59 -13.42
C SER A 2 -36.10 -23.23 -13.27
N SER A 3 -35.66 -22.21 -14.01
CA SER A 3 -34.35 -21.58 -13.84
C SER A 3 -34.38 -20.74 -12.56
N THR A 4 -33.85 -21.28 -11.46
CA THR A 4 -33.61 -20.52 -10.23
C THR A 4 -32.51 -19.51 -10.49
N ALA A 5 -32.89 -18.27 -10.79
CA ALA A 5 -32.00 -17.13 -10.85
C ALA A 5 -31.37 -16.90 -9.47
N THR A 6 -30.10 -17.25 -9.30
CA THR A 6 -29.32 -16.89 -8.12
C THR A 6 -29.23 -15.36 -8.04
N SER A 7 -29.85 -14.77 -7.02
CA SER A 7 -29.84 -13.33 -6.79
C SER A 7 -28.41 -12.79 -6.64
N PRO A 8 -28.06 -11.65 -7.26
CA PRO A 8 -26.71 -11.05 -7.22
C PRO A 8 -26.13 -10.84 -5.80
N GLN A 9 -26.99 -10.75 -4.77
CA GLN A 9 -26.59 -10.61 -3.38
C GLN A 9 -25.78 -11.81 -2.83
N SER A 10 -25.97 -13.04 -3.35
CA SER A 10 -25.21 -14.22 -2.89
C SER A 10 -23.76 -14.21 -3.39
N ALA A 11 -23.51 -13.59 -4.55
CA ALA A 11 -22.16 -13.46 -5.12
C ALA A 11 -21.30 -12.45 -4.35
N GLU A 12 -21.90 -11.33 -3.90
CA GLU A 12 -21.20 -10.33 -3.09
C GLU A 12 -20.86 -10.84 -1.68
N ALA A 13 -21.78 -11.57 -1.04
CA ALA A 13 -21.53 -12.18 0.26
C ALA A 13 -20.36 -13.18 0.22
N GLY A 14 -20.28 -13.99 -0.86
CA GLY A 14 -19.17 -14.92 -1.08
C GLY A 14 -17.82 -14.24 -1.31
N GLY A 15 -17.81 -13.01 -1.85
CA GLY A 15 -16.59 -12.22 -2.06
C GLY A 15 -15.98 -11.69 -0.76
N ARG A 16 -16.82 -11.24 0.18
CA ARG A 16 -16.38 -10.60 1.44
C ARG A 16 -15.67 -11.55 2.41
N ALA A 17 -16.05 -12.83 2.42
CA ALA A 17 -15.41 -13.83 3.29
C ALA A 17 -14.05 -14.34 2.78
N ARG A 18 -13.77 -14.22 1.46
CA ARG A 18 -12.55 -14.80 0.84
C ARG A 18 -11.26 -14.16 1.34
N GLY A 19 -11.24 -12.85 1.54
CA GLY A 19 -10.05 -12.13 1.97
C GLY A 19 -9.53 -12.57 3.34
N PRO A 20 -10.34 -12.52 4.41
CA PRO A 20 -9.93 -12.96 5.74
C PRO A 20 -9.46 -14.43 5.77
N VAL A 21 -10.16 -15.32 5.06
CA VAL A 21 -9.78 -16.74 4.96
C VAL A 21 -8.40 -16.90 4.31
N GLN A 22 -8.14 -16.18 3.20
CA GLN A 22 -6.84 -16.21 2.53
C GLN A 22 -5.71 -15.68 3.43
N MET A 23 -5.98 -14.64 4.23
CA MET A 23 -5.00 -14.07 5.14
C MET A 23 -4.64 -15.03 6.30
N ASN A 24 -5.65 -15.65 6.92
CA ASN A 24 -5.42 -16.66 7.95
C ASN A 24 -4.69 -17.88 7.40
N LEU A 25 -5.04 -18.31 6.19
CA LEU A 25 -4.33 -19.40 5.51
C LEU A 25 -2.87 -19.00 5.24
N ALA A 26 -2.59 -17.75 4.87
CA ALA A 26 -1.23 -17.26 4.70
C ALA A 26 -0.43 -17.34 6.01
N PHE A 27 -1.00 -16.90 7.15
CA PHE A 27 -0.33 -17.01 8.45
C PHE A 27 -0.11 -18.46 8.88
N LEU A 28 -1.10 -19.33 8.64
CA LEU A 28 -0.98 -20.75 8.91
C LEU A 28 0.15 -21.38 8.09
N CYS A 29 0.21 -21.09 6.79
CA CYS A 29 1.30 -21.53 5.92
C CYS A 29 2.66 -21.03 6.42
N GLN A 30 2.78 -19.75 6.79
CA GLN A 30 4.02 -19.18 7.31
C GLN A 30 4.49 -19.93 8.55
N ALA A 31 3.61 -20.10 9.53
CA ALA A 31 3.93 -20.78 10.78
C ALA A 31 4.34 -22.25 10.55
N ILE A 32 3.65 -22.96 9.66
CA ILE A 32 3.99 -24.35 9.30
C ILE A 32 5.36 -24.43 8.60
N GLY A 33 5.59 -23.57 7.61
CA GLY A 33 6.85 -23.55 6.86
C GLY A 33 8.05 -23.18 7.74
N ILE A 34 7.84 -22.27 8.69
CA ILE A 34 8.82 -21.96 9.73
C ILE A 34 9.07 -23.18 10.60
N GLY A 35 8.01 -23.86 11.05
CA GLY A 35 8.11 -25.06 11.87
C GLY A 35 9.05 -26.10 11.26
N ALA A 36 8.96 -26.30 9.95
CA ALA A 36 9.79 -27.25 9.20
C ALA A 36 11.31 -26.96 9.24
N ILE A 37 11.72 -25.70 9.46
CA ILE A 37 13.14 -25.30 9.53
C ILE A 37 13.66 -25.11 10.95
N THR A 38 12.81 -25.25 11.98
CA THR A 38 13.25 -25.10 13.38
C THR A 38 14.29 -26.14 13.80
N ALA A 39 14.35 -27.29 13.12
CA ALA A 39 15.36 -28.32 13.33
C ALA A 39 16.68 -28.08 12.60
N MET A 40 16.76 -27.05 11.75
CA MET A 40 18.00 -26.62 11.07
C MET A 40 18.66 -25.50 11.86
N ALA A 41 19.95 -25.23 11.65
CA ALA A 41 20.54 -24.00 12.17
C ALA A 41 19.79 -22.78 11.59
N ALA A 42 19.53 -21.76 12.41
CA ALA A 42 18.69 -20.61 12.02
C ALA A 42 19.06 -20.02 10.64
N LEU A 43 20.36 -19.82 10.38
CA LEU A 43 20.85 -19.26 9.12
C LEU A 43 20.69 -20.21 7.92
N GLN A 44 20.76 -21.53 8.14
CA GLN A 44 20.44 -22.51 7.10
C GLN A 44 18.93 -22.43 6.75
N GLY A 45 18.09 -22.26 7.76
CA GLY A 45 16.66 -21.96 7.57
C GLY A 45 16.44 -20.69 6.74
N SER A 46 17.16 -19.61 7.04
CA SER A 46 17.15 -18.37 6.24
C SER A 46 17.52 -18.62 4.77
N PHE A 47 18.58 -19.39 4.53
CA PHE A 47 19.00 -19.77 3.18
C PHE A 47 17.88 -20.48 2.44
N TRP A 48 17.30 -21.52 3.05
CA TRP A 48 16.27 -22.34 2.43
C TRP A 48 14.96 -21.60 2.18
N ILE A 49 14.57 -20.67 3.06
CA ILE A 49 13.40 -19.83 2.81
C ILE A 49 13.65 -18.89 1.63
N VAL A 50 14.76 -18.16 1.65
CA VAL A 50 14.94 -17.00 0.78
C VAL A 50 15.44 -17.37 -0.60
N VAL A 51 16.43 -18.27 -0.71
CA VAL A 51 17.06 -18.57 -2.00
C VAL A 51 16.08 -19.32 -2.90
N PRO A 52 15.61 -20.54 -2.57
CA PRO A 52 14.56 -21.19 -3.35
C PRO A 52 13.28 -20.36 -3.45
N GLY A 53 12.84 -19.70 -2.36
CA GLY A 53 11.58 -18.93 -2.37
C GLY A 53 11.60 -17.75 -3.34
N THR A 54 12.70 -17.01 -3.39
CA THR A 54 12.89 -15.92 -4.35
C THR A 54 12.96 -16.44 -5.78
N LEU A 55 13.66 -17.55 -6.02
CA LEU A 55 13.73 -18.19 -7.34
C LEU A 55 12.35 -18.68 -7.81
N MET A 56 11.57 -19.33 -6.93
CA MET A 56 10.20 -19.75 -7.25
C MET A 56 9.30 -18.55 -7.56
N LEU A 57 9.35 -17.49 -6.76
CA LEU A 57 8.58 -16.27 -7.04
C LEU A 57 8.99 -15.64 -8.36
N LEU A 58 10.29 -15.63 -8.69
CA LEU A 58 10.77 -15.14 -9.98
C LEU A 58 10.17 -15.93 -11.15
N LEU A 59 10.11 -17.26 -11.02
CA LEU A 59 9.51 -18.15 -12.03
C LEU A 59 8.00 -17.97 -12.16
N ILE A 60 7.29 -17.77 -11.05
CA ILE A 60 5.83 -17.60 -11.01
C ILE A 60 5.41 -16.22 -11.52
N VAL A 61 6.02 -15.16 -11.00
CA VAL A 61 5.64 -13.77 -11.30
C VAL A 61 6.11 -13.36 -12.69
N ARG A 62 7.08 -14.08 -13.30
CA ARG A 62 7.65 -13.83 -14.63
C ARG A 62 7.82 -12.33 -14.90
N PRO A 63 8.64 -11.62 -14.11
CA PRO A 63 8.59 -10.18 -14.07
C PRO A 63 9.16 -9.59 -15.37
N ARG A 64 8.26 -9.32 -16.33
CA ARG A 64 8.58 -8.48 -17.48
C ARG A 64 8.91 -7.09 -16.94
N GLY A 65 10.14 -6.63 -17.17
CA GLY A 65 10.55 -5.27 -16.82
C GLY A 65 11.10 -5.06 -15.40
N LEU A 66 11.83 -6.01 -14.81
CA LEU A 66 12.66 -5.74 -13.61
C LEU A 66 13.67 -4.60 -13.83
N ARG A 67 14.06 -4.36 -15.09
CA ARG A 67 14.92 -3.24 -15.53
C ARG A 67 14.17 -1.93 -15.75
N SER A 68 12.96 -1.77 -15.22
CA SER A 68 12.20 -0.52 -15.35
C SER A 68 13.00 0.69 -14.85
N GLY A 69 12.79 1.85 -15.46
CA GLY A 69 13.39 3.11 -15.02
C GLY A 69 12.89 3.51 -13.63
N TRP A 70 13.58 3.07 -12.58
CA TRP A 70 13.30 3.45 -11.20
C TRP A 70 13.83 4.87 -10.92
N ASN A 71 12.98 5.75 -10.41
CA ASN A 71 13.42 7.08 -9.97
C ASN A 71 14.22 6.99 -8.64
N LYS A 72 14.85 8.10 -8.23
CA LYS A 72 15.71 8.14 -7.02
C LYS A 72 14.94 7.75 -5.74
N VAL A 73 13.68 8.14 -5.62
CA VAL A 73 12.83 7.85 -4.45
C VAL A 73 12.51 6.35 -4.38
N GLN A 74 12.11 5.75 -5.50
CA GLN A 74 11.84 4.32 -5.63
C GLN A 74 13.10 3.48 -5.37
N LYS A 75 14.26 3.88 -5.92
CA LYS A 75 15.54 3.21 -5.62
C LYS A 75 15.86 3.21 -4.13
N ARG A 76 15.64 4.33 -3.43
CA ARG A 76 15.82 4.41 -1.97
C ARG A 76 14.84 3.51 -1.23
N ALA A 77 13.59 3.44 -1.69
CA ALA A 77 12.59 2.54 -1.12
C ALA A 77 12.98 1.06 -1.30
N ILE A 78 13.42 0.66 -2.50
CA ILE A 78 13.94 -0.69 -2.80
C ILE A 78 15.07 -1.03 -1.82
N TRP A 79 16.10 -0.18 -1.70
CA TRP A 79 17.21 -0.45 -0.79
C TRP A 79 16.79 -0.57 0.69
N ARG A 80 15.82 0.24 1.13
CA ARG A 80 15.27 0.13 2.49
C ARG A 80 14.49 -1.17 2.69
N ILE A 81 13.73 -1.62 1.68
CA ILE A 81 13.05 -2.92 1.72
C ILE A 81 14.10 -4.04 1.72
N THR A 82 15.14 -3.97 0.90
CA THR A 82 16.27 -4.92 0.91
C THR A 82 16.89 -5.03 2.30
N GLY A 83 17.21 -3.90 2.95
CA GLY A 83 17.73 -3.90 4.32
C GLY A 83 16.76 -4.54 5.32
N GLY A 84 15.46 -4.26 5.20
CA GLY A 84 14.42 -4.92 5.99
C GLY A 84 14.36 -6.43 5.74
N ASN A 85 14.45 -6.86 4.48
CA ASN A 85 14.47 -8.26 4.08
C ASN A 85 15.69 -8.98 4.66
N LEU A 86 16.86 -8.34 4.66
CA LEU A 86 18.05 -8.90 5.32
C LEU A 86 17.81 -9.07 6.82
N GLY A 87 17.32 -8.03 7.49
CA GLY A 87 17.06 -8.06 8.92
C GLY A 87 16.05 -9.14 9.32
N VAL A 88 14.89 -9.21 8.65
CA VAL A 88 13.88 -10.22 8.96
C VAL A 88 14.35 -11.63 8.62
N ASN A 89 14.98 -11.86 7.47
CA ASN A 89 15.34 -13.23 7.10
C ASN A 89 16.55 -13.75 7.87
N LEU A 90 17.48 -12.89 8.27
CA LEU A 90 18.60 -13.30 9.12
C LEU A 90 18.21 -13.38 10.60
N GLY A 91 17.30 -12.52 11.08
CA GLY A 91 16.93 -12.46 12.49
C GLY A 91 15.75 -13.34 12.88
N TRP A 92 14.72 -13.43 12.05
CA TRP A 92 13.46 -14.11 12.39
C TRP A 92 13.65 -15.60 12.68
N PRO A 93 14.44 -16.39 11.91
CA PRO A 93 14.65 -17.79 12.22
C PRO A 93 15.28 -18.03 13.60
N PHE A 94 16.18 -17.15 14.05
CA PHE A 94 16.69 -17.20 15.43
C PHE A 94 15.57 -16.93 16.44
N ALA A 95 14.72 -15.94 16.18
CA ALA A 95 13.60 -15.64 17.07
C ALA A 95 12.66 -16.85 17.23
N GLY A 96 12.23 -17.45 16.12
CA GLY A 96 11.33 -18.61 16.15
C GLY A 96 11.91 -19.82 16.90
N GLN A 97 13.24 -20.02 16.85
CA GLN A 97 13.92 -21.11 17.53
C GLN A 97 14.19 -20.82 19.02
N LEU A 98 14.58 -19.59 19.35
CA LEU A 98 15.06 -19.22 20.69
C LEU A 98 13.94 -18.82 21.65
N ILE A 99 12.93 -18.09 21.18
CA ILE A 99 11.82 -17.61 22.02
C ILE A 99 10.46 -18.21 21.60
N GLY A 100 10.43 -19.01 20.54
CA GLY A 100 9.21 -19.65 20.05
C GLY A 100 8.50 -18.85 18.97
N ILE A 101 7.80 -19.55 18.09
CA ILE A 101 7.18 -18.98 16.88
C ILE A 101 6.06 -17.99 17.26
N GLY A 102 5.25 -18.33 18.25
CA GLY A 102 4.18 -17.45 18.77
C GLY A 102 4.72 -16.15 19.35
N ALA A 103 5.74 -16.23 20.20
CA ALA A 103 6.35 -15.07 20.84
C ALA A 103 7.07 -14.16 19.83
N ALA A 104 7.83 -14.76 18.91
CA ALA A 104 8.48 -14.03 17.82
C ALA A 104 7.44 -13.29 16.95
N SER A 105 6.32 -13.93 16.61
CA SER A 105 5.22 -13.30 15.88
C SER A 105 4.55 -12.17 16.66
N ALA A 106 4.39 -12.30 17.98
CA ALA A 106 3.83 -11.25 18.83
C ALA A 106 4.71 -10.00 18.86
N ILE A 107 6.04 -10.15 19.00
CA ILE A 107 6.99 -9.04 18.92
C ILE A 107 6.99 -8.41 17.52
N MET A 108 6.97 -9.23 16.48
CA MET A 108 6.88 -8.78 15.08
C MET A 108 5.65 -7.90 14.83
N ALA A 109 4.52 -8.18 15.49
CA ALA A 109 3.27 -7.41 15.36
C ALA A 109 3.39 -5.95 15.82
N VAL A 110 4.42 -5.59 16.61
CA VAL A 110 4.73 -4.20 16.95
C VAL A 110 4.93 -3.36 15.69
N GLY A 111 5.52 -3.93 14.65
CA GLY A 111 5.85 -3.24 13.42
C GLY A 111 4.61 -2.58 12.78
N PRO A 112 3.63 -3.38 12.34
CA PRO A 112 2.37 -2.88 11.82
C PRO A 112 1.62 -1.97 12.80
N VAL A 113 1.58 -2.32 14.09
CA VAL A 113 0.90 -1.54 15.13
C VAL A 113 1.52 -0.13 15.27
N SER A 114 2.83 0.00 15.09
CA SER A 114 3.57 1.26 15.21
C SER A 114 3.39 2.18 14.00
N VAL A 115 2.75 1.72 12.93
CA VAL A 115 2.47 2.55 11.76
C VAL A 115 1.53 3.70 12.15
N GLY A 116 1.98 4.92 11.89
CA GLY A 116 1.29 6.17 12.21
C GLY A 116 1.25 6.55 13.70
N LEU A 117 2.05 5.92 14.57
CA LEU A 117 2.16 6.33 15.98
C LEU A 117 2.50 7.83 16.13
N LEU A 118 3.45 8.33 15.32
CA LEU A 118 3.82 9.75 15.32
C LEU A 118 2.65 10.65 14.94
N ASP A 119 1.79 10.20 14.02
CA ASP A 119 0.62 10.97 13.61
C ASP A 119 -0.41 11.05 14.75
N ASP A 120 -0.61 9.96 15.49
CA ASP A 120 -1.49 9.98 16.68
C ASP A 120 -0.94 10.88 17.79
N ILE A 121 0.38 10.86 18.02
CA ILE A 121 1.04 11.75 18.99
C ILE A 121 0.84 13.22 18.59
N ARG A 122 1.09 13.55 17.32
CA ARG A 122 0.92 14.91 16.79
C ARG A 122 -0.54 15.37 16.86
N ALA A 123 -1.47 14.49 16.54
CA ALA A 123 -2.91 14.75 16.62
C ALA A 123 -3.47 14.70 18.06
N ARG A 124 -2.63 14.41 19.07
CA ARG A 124 -3.04 14.18 20.47
C ARG A 124 -4.17 13.15 20.61
N PHE A 125 -4.18 12.15 19.72
CA PHE A 125 -5.19 11.10 19.73
C PHE A 125 -4.80 10.02 20.74
N TRP A 126 -5.12 10.26 22.01
CA TRP A 126 -4.64 9.44 23.14
C TRP A 126 -5.13 7.99 23.11
N LYS A 127 -6.35 7.72 22.63
CA LYS A 127 -6.93 6.37 22.67
C LYS A 127 -6.10 5.32 21.91
N PRO A 128 -5.70 5.52 20.64
CA PRO A 128 -4.74 4.62 19.98
C PRO A 128 -3.39 4.50 20.69
N ILE A 129 -2.89 5.57 21.31
CA ILE A 129 -1.60 5.54 22.02
C ILE A 129 -1.67 4.58 23.22
N TRP A 130 -2.72 4.68 24.04
CA TRP A 130 -2.95 3.76 25.16
C TRP A 130 -3.08 2.31 24.71
N LEU A 131 -3.82 2.04 23.64
CA LEU A 131 -3.95 0.69 23.09
C LEU A 131 -2.62 0.14 22.60
N ARG A 132 -1.75 0.97 21.99
CA ARG A 132 -0.36 0.55 21.67
C ARG A 132 0.46 0.28 22.92
N GLY A 133 0.27 1.04 24.00
CA GLY A 133 0.83 0.74 25.31
C GLY A 133 0.42 -0.66 25.80
N GLY A 134 -0.84 -1.04 25.59
CA GLY A 134 -1.34 -2.40 25.85
C GLY A 134 -0.64 -3.48 25.02
N VAL A 135 -0.33 -3.21 23.74
CA VAL A 135 0.49 -4.12 22.90
C VAL A 135 1.89 -4.29 23.49
N LEU A 136 2.55 -3.19 23.91
CA LEU A 136 3.87 -3.24 24.53
C LEU A 136 3.85 -4.02 25.85
N LEU A 137 2.81 -3.83 26.67
CA LEU A 137 2.63 -4.60 27.89
C LEU A 137 2.42 -6.10 27.60
N GLY A 138 1.63 -6.42 26.57
CA GLY A 138 1.46 -7.80 26.10
C GLY A 138 2.80 -8.46 25.74
N ILE A 139 3.71 -7.73 25.08
CA ILE A 139 5.04 -8.23 24.74
C ILE A 139 5.88 -8.53 25.96
N VAL A 140 5.81 -7.68 26.98
CA VAL A 140 6.50 -7.92 28.26
C VAL A 140 6.06 -9.26 28.87
N PHE A 141 4.77 -9.59 28.80
CA PHE A 141 4.25 -10.91 29.23
C PHE A 141 4.62 -12.06 28.29
N VAL A 142 4.69 -11.81 26.98
CA VAL A 142 5.15 -12.81 26.00
C VAL A 142 6.62 -13.19 26.22
N THR A 143 7.46 -12.28 26.71
CA THR A 143 8.88 -12.56 26.93
C THR A 143 9.18 -13.15 28.32
N GLU A 144 8.16 -13.44 29.12
CA GLU A 144 8.30 -14.17 30.39
C GLU A 144 8.72 -15.64 30.11
N PRO A 145 9.54 -16.30 30.94
CA PRO A 145 10.23 -15.82 32.14
C PRO A 145 11.46 -14.96 31.81
N TRP A 146 11.56 -13.76 32.37
CA TRP A 146 12.67 -12.83 32.10
C TRP A 146 14.02 -13.28 32.67
N ASN A 147 13.98 -14.14 33.69
CA ASN A 147 15.15 -14.58 34.45
C ASN A 147 15.48 -16.07 34.23
N GLY A 148 15.03 -16.65 33.12
CA GLY A 148 15.18 -18.08 32.84
C GLY A 148 15.99 -18.38 31.58
N ALA A 149 16.46 -19.62 31.46
CA ALA A 149 17.14 -20.13 30.26
C ALA A 149 16.27 -20.05 28.97
N GLN A 150 14.96 -19.81 29.12
CA GLN A 150 14.01 -19.67 28.03
C GLN A 150 13.96 -18.25 27.43
N PHE A 151 14.45 -17.22 28.14
CA PHE A 151 14.57 -15.87 27.59
C PHE A 151 15.84 -15.74 26.76
N SER A 152 15.71 -15.19 25.56
CA SER A 152 16.85 -14.91 24.69
C SER A 152 16.76 -13.52 24.10
N ILE A 153 17.68 -12.64 24.51
CA ILE A 153 17.82 -11.30 23.95
C ILE A 153 18.07 -11.35 22.44
N TRP A 154 18.80 -12.35 21.96
CA TRP A 154 19.05 -12.55 20.53
C TRP A 154 17.77 -12.91 19.77
N GLY A 155 16.90 -13.72 20.38
CA GLY A 155 15.57 -14.00 19.82
C GLY A 155 14.69 -12.76 19.76
N VAL A 156 14.70 -11.93 20.82
CA VAL A 156 13.96 -10.66 20.85
C VAL A 156 14.48 -9.68 19.79
N LEU A 157 15.82 -9.54 19.65
CA LEU A 157 16.43 -8.69 18.61
C LEU A 157 16.07 -9.19 17.21
N GLY A 158 16.11 -10.51 16.98
CA GLY A 158 15.69 -11.12 15.72
C GLY A 158 14.23 -10.80 15.37
N ALA A 159 13.33 -10.89 16.35
CA ALA A 159 11.92 -10.52 16.16
C ALA A 159 11.73 -9.00 15.98
N ALA A 160 12.54 -8.17 16.64
CA ALA A 160 12.53 -6.72 16.47
C ALA A 160 12.96 -6.30 15.06
N CYS A 161 13.92 -7.00 14.43
CA CYS A 161 14.25 -6.79 13.02
C CYS A 161 13.04 -7.05 12.11
N ALA A 162 12.24 -8.08 12.40
CA ALA A 162 11.00 -8.33 11.71
C ALA A 162 9.98 -7.21 11.92
N ALA A 163 9.77 -6.78 13.17
CA ALA A 163 8.91 -5.64 13.48
C ALA A 163 9.32 -4.37 12.71
N TRP A 164 10.62 -4.06 12.67
CA TRP A 164 11.14 -2.94 11.90
C TRP A 164 10.85 -3.07 10.40
N HIS A 165 11.04 -4.26 9.83
CA HIS A 165 10.73 -4.53 8.43
C HIS A 165 9.25 -4.26 8.12
N PHE A 166 8.33 -4.82 8.91
CA PHE A 166 6.89 -4.63 8.71
C PHE A 166 6.41 -3.19 8.97
N TRP A 167 7.05 -2.46 9.88
CA TRP A 167 6.82 -1.02 10.04
C TRP A 167 7.27 -0.21 8.81
N ASN A 168 8.37 -0.62 8.20
CA ASN A 168 9.01 0.09 7.10
C ASN A 168 8.34 -0.16 5.73
N ILE A 169 7.75 -1.34 5.52
CA ILE A 169 7.12 -1.73 4.25
C ILE A 169 6.08 -0.71 3.76
N PRO A 170 5.03 -0.33 4.52
CA PRO A 170 3.98 0.56 3.99
C PRO A 170 4.52 1.90 3.51
N LYS A 171 5.49 2.47 4.24
CA LYS A 171 6.16 3.73 3.88
C LYS A 171 7.04 3.61 2.64
N CYS A 172 7.66 2.45 2.42
CA CYS A 172 8.46 2.22 1.23
C CYS A 172 7.56 1.93 0.03
N LEU A 173 6.45 1.20 0.22
CA LEU A 173 5.49 0.89 -0.83
C LEU A 173 4.74 2.13 -1.34
N SER A 174 4.50 3.14 -0.48
CA SER A 174 3.89 4.40 -0.93
C SER A 174 4.76 5.18 -1.92
N ALA A 175 6.08 4.95 -1.94
CA ALA A 175 6.98 5.56 -2.93
C ALA A 175 6.76 5.08 -4.37
N PHE A 176 6.01 3.99 -4.56
CA PHE A 176 5.68 3.45 -5.88
C PHE A 176 4.32 3.94 -6.40
N GLY A 177 3.58 4.76 -5.63
CA GLY A 177 2.25 5.24 -5.98
C GLY A 177 1.19 4.14 -5.90
N ASP A 178 0.15 4.24 -6.71
CA ASP A 178 -0.98 3.29 -6.74
C ASP A 178 -0.78 2.12 -7.72
N ASP A 179 0.37 2.04 -8.39
CA ASP A 179 0.70 0.97 -9.32
C ASP A 179 1.14 -0.30 -8.57
N ASP A 180 0.18 -1.20 -8.32
CA ASP A 180 0.43 -2.46 -7.62
C ASP A 180 1.47 -3.35 -8.32
N ALA A 181 1.53 -3.31 -9.66
CA ALA A 181 2.53 -4.07 -10.40
C ALA A 181 3.95 -3.53 -10.13
N LYS A 182 4.11 -2.21 -9.97
CA LYS A 182 5.40 -1.62 -9.54
C LYS A 182 5.74 -1.96 -8.09
N LYS A 183 4.77 -1.97 -7.17
CA LYS A 183 5.00 -2.40 -5.78
C LYS A 183 5.50 -3.84 -5.73
N ASP A 184 4.82 -4.75 -6.44
CA ASP A 184 5.21 -6.17 -6.52
C ASP A 184 6.61 -6.35 -7.12
N ARG A 185 6.93 -5.63 -8.21
CA ARG A 185 8.28 -5.64 -8.81
C ARG A 185 9.34 -5.08 -7.87
N GLY A 186 9.02 -4.01 -7.14
CA GLY A 186 9.91 -3.41 -6.15
C GLY A 186 10.23 -4.37 -5.00
N MET A 187 9.21 -5.06 -4.47
CA MET A 187 9.38 -6.10 -3.46
C MET A 187 10.20 -7.29 -3.97
N LEU A 188 9.89 -7.78 -5.18
CA LEU A 188 10.63 -8.89 -5.80
C LEU A 188 12.10 -8.53 -6.05
N LEU A 189 12.37 -7.34 -6.57
CA LEU A 189 13.75 -6.85 -6.76
C LEU A 189 14.48 -6.72 -5.43
N SER A 190 13.80 -6.26 -4.37
CA SER A 190 14.40 -6.15 -3.03
C SER A 190 14.75 -7.53 -2.45
N ASN A 191 13.92 -8.55 -2.67
CA ASN A 191 14.25 -9.94 -2.32
C ASN A 191 15.43 -10.48 -3.13
N LEU A 192 15.44 -10.22 -4.45
CA LEU A 192 16.54 -10.63 -5.34
C LEU A 192 17.89 -10.02 -4.92
N LEU A 193 17.89 -8.76 -4.46
CA LEU A 193 19.08 -8.09 -3.94
C LEU A 193 19.51 -8.61 -2.57
N ALA A 194 18.57 -9.00 -1.70
CA ALA A 194 18.86 -9.54 -0.37
C ALA A 194 19.38 -10.99 -0.42
N MET A 195 18.87 -11.78 -1.37
CA MET A 195 19.16 -13.21 -1.56
C MET A 195 20.66 -13.55 -1.55
N PRO A 196 21.54 -12.94 -2.37
CA PRO A 196 22.96 -13.31 -2.39
C PRO A 196 23.67 -13.04 -1.06
N VAL A 197 23.28 -11.97 -0.35
CA VAL A 197 23.87 -11.63 0.96
C VAL A 197 23.43 -12.65 2.01
N ILE A 198 22.15 -13.02 2.05
CA ILE A 198 21.65 -14.04 2.97
C ILE A 198 22.31 -15.39 2.69
N ALA A 199 22.44 -15.74 1.41
CA ALA A 199 23.11 -16.96 1.00
C ALA A 199 24.57 -17.00 1.45
N LEU A 200 25.30 -15.92 1.19
CA LEU A 200 26.71 -15.79 1.59
C LEU A 200 26.87 -15.87 3.11
N VAL A 201 26.07 -15.12 3.88
CA VAL A 201 26.13 -15.14 5.34
C VAL A 201 25.83 -16.54 5.89
N ALA A 202 24.80 -17.21 5.37
CA ALA A 202 24.45 -18.56 5.81
C ALA A 202 25.57 -19.58 5.52
N ILE A 203 26.17 -19.53 4.33
CA ILE A 203 27.27 -20.41 3.92
C ILE A 203 28.52 -20.15 4.76
N VAL A 204 28.95 -18.89 4.84
CA VAL A 204 30.17 -18.50 5.54
C VAL A 204 30.08 -18.82 7.03
N VAL A 205 28.99 -18.44 7.69
CA VAL A 205 28.82 -18.72 9.13
C VAL A 205 28.71 -20.22 9.39
N SER A 206 27.97 -20.97 8.56
CA SER A 206 27.90 -22.43 8.72
C SER A 206 29.27 -23.09 8.56
N ALA A 207 30.09 -22.62 7.61
CA ALA A 207 31.44 -23.13 7.40
C ALA A 207 32.35 -22.85 8.61
N PHE A 208 32.37 -21.62 9.11
CA PHE A 208 33.20 -21.24 10.26
C PHE A 208 32.73 -21.87 11.58
N ALA A 209 31.44 -22.11 11.74
CA ALA A 209 30.87 -22.75 12.92
C ALA A 209 30.92 -24.30 12.85
N GLY A 210 31.38 -24.87 11.74
CA GLY A 210 31.40 -26.32 11.53
C GLY A 210 30.01 -26.95 11.48
N TRP A 211 28.97 -26.19 11.12
CA TRP A 211 27.60 -26.69 11.05
C TRP A 211 27.40 -27.55 9.80
N SER A 212 26.98 -28.79 10.02
CA SER A 212 26.51 -29.63 8.92
C SER A 212 25.21 -29.08 8.35
N TRP A 213 25.09 -29.07 7.03
CA TRP A 213 23.84 -28.75 6.32
C TRP A 213 22.84 -29.91 6.34
N VAL A 214 23.29 -31.09 6.73
CA VAL A 214 22.50 -32.32 6.80
C VAL A 214 22.54 -32.81 8.24
N ALA A 215 21.38 -33.10 8.81
CA ALA A 215 21.29 -33.66 10.16
C ALA A 215 21.78 -35.12 10.17
N GLY A 216 22.70 -35.45 11.08
CA GLY A 216 23.26 -36.80 11.23
C GLY A 216 24.23 -37.18 10.12
N ASP A 217 24.29 -38.48 9.83
CA ASP A 217 25.16 -39.02 8.78
C ASP A 217 24.75 -38.50 7.40
N VAL A 218 25.74 -38.12 6.60
CA VAL A 218 25.54 -37.64 5.23
C VAL A 218 25.26 -38.83 4.33
N THR A 219 23.97 -39.11 4.13
CA THR A 219 23.45 -40.16 3.26
C THR A 219 22.60 -39.50 2.16
N VAL A 220 22.36 -40.21 1.06
CA VAL A 220 21.45 -39.72 0.00
C VAL A 220 20.07 -39.39 0.58
N GLY A 221 19.56 -40.20 1.51
CA GLY A 221 18.28 -39.98 2.17
C GLY A 221 18.25 -38.72 3.03
N SER A 222 19.28 -38.47 3.85
CA SER A 222 19.33 -37.28 4.71
C SER A 222 19.53 -35.99 3.92
N VAL A 223 20.29 -36.03 2.82
CA VAL A 223 20.40 -34.93 1.85
C VAL A 223 19.04 -34.63 1.21
N ALA A 224 18.36 -35.65 0.67
CA ALA A 224 17.05 -35.48 0.04
C ALA A 224 16.00 -34.93 1.01
N ALA A 225 15.99 -35.41 2.26
CA ALA A 225 15.10 -34.91 3.31
C ALA A 225 15.36 -33.45 3.65
N THR A 226 16.64 -33.05 3.72
CA THR A 226 17.03 -31.64 3.97
C THR A 226 16.56 -30.73 2.85
N ILE A 227 16.83 -31.11 1.59
CA ILE A 227 16.37 -30.38 0.41
C ILE A 227 14.84 -30.28 0.42
N GLY A 228 14.13 -31.40 0.65
CA GLY A 228 12.67 -31.44 0.71
C GLY A 228 12.10 -30.47 1.76
N LYS A 229 12.64 -30.48 2.98
CA LYS A 229 12.25 -29.53 4.04
C LYS A 229 12.54 -28.08 3.64
N GLY A 230 13.68 -27.82 3.01
CA GLY A 230 14.04 -26.48 2.55
C GLY A 230 13.11 -25.93 1.48
N PHE A 231 12.79 -26.73 0.46
CA PHE A 231 11.82 -26.38 -0.58
C PHE A 231 10.40 -26.22 -0.01
N PHE A 232 10.01 -27.06 0.94
CA PHE A 232 8.74 -26.92 1.65
C PHE A 232 8.67 -25.59 2.41
N ALA A 233 9.73 -25.22 3.14
CA ALA A 233 9.80 -23.96 3.87
C ALA A 233 9.76 -22.74 2.92
N ALA A 234 10.50 -22.77 1.81
CA ALA A 234 10.44 -21.74 0.78
C ALA A 234 9.00 -21.52 0.29
N LEU A 235 8.31 -22.61 -0.04
CA LEU A 235 6.95 -22.58 -0.54
C LEU A 235 5.97 -22.02 0.50
N PHE A 236 6.03 -22.52 1.74
CA PHE A 236 5.05 -22.22 2.79
C PHE A 236 5.34 -20.95 3.59
N VAL A 237 6.58 -20.47 3.67
CA VAL A 237 6.93 -19.21 4.36
C VAL A 237 6.87 -18.01 3.42
N MET A 238 7.32 -18.19 2.17
CA MET A 238 7.52 -17.07 1.26
C MET A 238 6.49 -17.09 0.11
N VAL A 239 6.49 -18.14 -0.71
CA VAL A 239 5.76 -18.13 -1.99
C VAL A 239 4.24 -18.09 -1.78
N VAL A 240 3.67 -19.11 -1.12
CA VAL A 240 2.22 -19.24 -0.91
C VAL A 240 1.67 -18.06 -0.10
N PRO A 241 2.29 -17.65 1.03
CA PRO A 241 1.80 -16.51 1.80
C PRO A 241 1.81 -15.21 1.00
N ILE A 242 2.85 -14.90 0.23
CA ILE A 242 2.87 -13.68 -0.60
C ILE A 242 1.72 -13.70 -1.62
N LEU A 243 1.50 -14.83 -2.29
CA LEU A 243 0.39 -14.97 -3.25
C LEU A 243 -0.98 -14.83 -2.58
N LEU A 244 -1.15 -15.44 -1.41
CA LEU A 244 -2.39 -15.36 -0.64
C LEU A 244 -2.64 -13.97 -0.09
N ILE A 245 -1.63 -13.30 0.49
CA ILE A 245 -1.73 -11.93 1.01
C ILE A 245 -2.05 -10.95 -0.12
N ASN A 246 -1.37 -11.05 -1.26
CA ASN A 246 -1.63 -10.19 -2.42
C ASN A 246 -3.04 -10.42 -3.00
N ARG A 247 -3.53 -11.67 -3.01
CA ARG A 247 -4.90 -11.97 -3.42
C ARG A 247 -5.92 -11.45 -2.41
N ALA A 248 -5.66 -11.63 -1.12
CA ALA A 248 -6.50 -11.19 -0.04
C ALA A 248 -6.63 -9.65 -0.03
N ALA A 249 -5.53 -8.96 -0.36
CA ALA A 249 -5.49 -7.51 -0.41
C ALA A 249 -6.46 -6.91 -1.45
N LYS A 250 -6.75 -7.62 -2.54
CA LYS A 250 -7.73 -7.21 -3.57
C LYS A 250 -9.17 -7.30 -3.10
N HIS A 251 -9.43 -8.07 -2.04
CA HIS A 251 -10.77 -8.34 -1.53
C HIS A 251 -11.03 -7.73 -0.14
N MET A 252 -10.04 -7.01 0.42
CA MET A 252 -10.13 -6.45 1.76
C MET A 252 -9.74 -4.98 1.77
N LYS A 253 -10.48 -4.20 2.55
CA LYS A 253 -10.05 -2.85 2.90
C LYS A 253 -8.68 -2.94 3.62
N PRO A 254 -7.76 -1.97 3.42
CA PRO A 254 -6.46 -1.95 4.09
C PRO A 254 -6.55 -2.06 5.61
N SER A 255 -7.65 -1.59 6.16
CA SER A 255 -7.89 -1.60 7.60
C SER A 255 -8.28 -2.99 8.12
N THR A 256 -9.08 -3.74 7.36
CA THR A 256 -9.33 -5.17 7.60
C THR A 256 -8.05 -5.99 7.48
N GLN A 257 -7.19 -5.71 6.50
CA GLN A 257 -5.88 -6.37 6.38
C GLN A 257 -5.06 -6.18 7.67
N GLY A 258 -5.00 -4.94 8.18
CA GLY A 258 -4.34 -4.65 9.45
C GLY A 258 -4.91 -5.48 10.60
N VAL A 259 -6.25 -5.53 10.73
CA VAL A 259 -6.92 -6.35 11.76
C VAL A 259 -6.50 -7.81 11.65
N MET A 260 -6.42 -8.36 10.44
CA MET A 260 -6.02 -9.76 10.26
C MET A 260 -4.59 -10.01 10.73
N PHE A 261 -3.64 -9.09 10.49
CA PHE A 261 -2.26 -9.21 11.00
C PHE A 261 -2.19 -9.29 12.52
N ALA A 262 -3.15 -8.71 13.25
CA ALA A 262 -3.21 -8.83 14.71
C ALA A 262 -3.43 -10.28 15.17
N PHE A 263 -4.00 -11.17 14.34
CA PHE A 263 -4.22 -12.58 14.67
C PHE A 263 -3.05 -13.50 14.33
N SER A 264 -2.04 -13.02 13.60
CA SER A 264 -0.84 -13.81 13.26
C SER A 264 -0.16 -14.44 14.50
N PRO A 265 0.03 -13.74 15.63
CA PRO A 265 0.63 -14.32 16.83
C PRO A 265 -0.14 -15.52 17.39
N ILE A 266 -1.47 -15.48 17.37
CA ILE A 266 -2.33 -16.58 17.85
C ILE A 266 -2.15 -17.81 16.96
N VAL A 267 -2.24 -17.63 15.64
CA VAL A 267 -2.06 -18.74 14.67
C VAL A 267 -0.66 -19.34 14.82
N SER A 268 0.38 -18.51 14.89
CA SER A 268 1.76 -18.93 15.12
C SER A 268 1.94 -19.67 16.44
N GLY A 269 1.31 -19.22 17.53
CA GLY A 269 1.35 -19.87 18.83
C GLY A 269 0.71 -21.25 18.81
N ILE A 270 -0.47 -21.38 18.18
CA ILE A 270 -1.17 -22.68 18.03
C ILE A 270 -0.31 -23.66 17.23
N VAL A 271 0.25 -23.22 16.10
CA VAL A 271 1.12 -24.08 15.27
C VAL A 271 2.39 -24.48 16.02
N GLY A 272 3.03 -23.55 16.71
CA GLY A 272 4.22 -23.82 17.54
C GLY A 272 3.92 -24.86 18.63
N PHE A 273 2.83 -24.68 19.36
CA PHE A 273 2.40 -25.59 20.44
C PHE A 273 2.08 -27.00 19.91
N ILE A 274 1.22 -27.09 18.89
CA ILE A 274 0.82 -28.38 18.30
C ILE A 274 2.04 -29.07 17.69
N GLY A 275 2.86 -28.33 16.93
CA GLY A 275 4.04 -28.86 16.30
C GLY A 275 5.07 -29.39 17.30
N ALA A 276 5.29 -28.69 18.41
CA ALA A 276 6.16 -29.18 19.47
C ALA A 276 5.57 -30.38 20.23
N HIS A 277 4.25 -30.39 20.49
CA HIS A 277 3.58 -31.52 21.14
C HIS A 277 3.77 -32.84 20.36
N PHE A 278 3.74 -32.77 19.02
CA PHE A 278 3.97 -33.93 18.15
C PHE A 278 5.44 -34.14 17.76
N GLY A 279 6.38 -33.35 18.30
CA GLY A 279 7.80 -33.45 17.94
C GLY A 279 8.13 -33.07 16.49
N LEU A 280 7.25 -32.32 15.82
CA LEU A 280 7.41 -31.84 14.45
C LEU A 280 8.20 -30.54 14.36
N ILE A 281 8.24 -29.76 15.45
CA ILE A 281 8.92 -28.47 15.55
C ILE A 281 9.91 -28.54 16.72
N SER A 282 11.13 -28.08 16.47
CA SER A 282 12.22 -27.99 17.46
C SER A 282 12.33 -26.58 18.07
N GLY A 283 13.17 -26.46 19.11
CA GLY A 283 13.43 -25.19 19.79
C GLY A 283 12.46 -24.92 20.95
N ASN A 284 12.54 -23.72 21.51
CA ASN A 284 11.71 -23.34 22.64
C ASN A 284 10.29 -22.96 22.20
N GLN A 285 9.38 -23.95 22.13
CA GLN A 285 7.97 -23.73 21.79
C GLN A 285 7.02 -23.89 22.99
N ALA A 286 7.56 -23.98 24.21
CA ALA A 286 6.74 -24.09 25.40
C ALA A 286 5.94 -22.78 25.59
N ILE A 287 4.63 -22.90 25.80
CA ILE A 287 3.76 -21.75 26.05
C ILE A 287 3.33 -21.78 27.51
N SER A 288 3.87 -20.87 28.31
CA SER A 288 3.36 -20.62 29.67
C SER A 288 1.99 -19.94 29.62
N LEU A 289 1.21 -20.02 30.71
CA LEU A 289 -0.06 -19.28 30.80
C LEU A 289 0.16 -17.78 30.62
N VAL A 290 1.26 -17.23 31.15
CA VAL A 290 1.62 -15.82 31.03
C VAL A 290 1.93 -15.46 29.58
N ASN A 291 2.68 -16.32 28.87
CA ASN A 291 2.93 -16.15 27.44
C ASN A 291 1.64 -16.16 26.63
N ALA A 292 0.73 -17.09 26.91
CA ALA A 292 -0.57 -17.16 26.23
C ALA A 292 -1.39 -15.89 26.44
N VAL A 293 -1.46 -15.39 27.69
CA VAL A 293 -2.11 -14.10 28.01
C VAL A 293 -1.45 -12.96 27.25
N GLY A 294 -0.11 -12.91 27.20
CA GLY A 294 0.63 -11.92 26.44
C GLY A 294 0.31 -11.93 24.94
N ILE A 295 0.25 -13.11 24.32
CA ILE A 295 -0.14 -13.29 22.90
C ILE A 295 -1.55 -12.74 22.66
N LEU A 296 -2.50 -13.11 23.53
CA LEU A 296 -3.88 -12.63 23.45
C LEU A 296 -3.99 -11.12 23.64
N MET A 297 -3.20 -10.54 24.56
CA MET A 297 -3.13 -9.09 24.74
C MET A 297 -2.59 -8.38 23.51
N VAL A 298 -1.46 -8.84 22.93
CA VAL A 298 -0.90 -8.25 21.71
C VAL A 298 -1.94 -8.27 20.59
N SER A 299 -2.59 -9.40 20.35
CA SER A 299 -3.62 -9.54 19.33
C SER A 299 -4.85 -8.67 19.61
N GLY A 300 -5.36 -8.69 20.84
CA GLY A 300 -6.54 -7.92 21.24
C GLY A 300 -6.32 -6.41 21.18
N PHE A 301 -5.22 -5.91 21.72
CA PHE A 301 -4.91 -4.49 21.66
C PHE A 301 -4.59 -4.03 20.22
N ALA A 302 -3.84 -4.82 19.44
CA ALA A 302 -3.58 -4.51 18.04
C ALA A 302 -4.87 -4.43 17.23
N TYR A 303 -5.81 -5.36 17.46
CA TYR A 303 -7.16 -5.30 16.89
C TYR A 303 -7.84 -3.95 17.21
N TRP A 304 -7.84 -3.56 18.49
CA TRP A 304 -8.49 -2.32 18.92
C TRP A 304 -7.81 -1.05 18.37
N VAL A 305 -6.47 -0.99 18.29
CA VAL A 305 -5.75 0.14 17.66
C VAL A 305 -6.28 0.38 16.26
N ILE A 306 -6.44 -0.70 15.50
CA ILE A 306 -6.83 -0.63 14.09
C ILE A 306 -8.29 -0.22 13.96
N ARG A 307 -9.18 -0.80 14.78
CA ARG A 307 -10.60 -0.41 14.83
C ARG A 307 -10.84 1.04 15.21
N VAL A 308 -10.12 1.56 16.21
CA VAL A 308 -10.27 2.96 16.64
C VAL A 308 -9.84 3.92 15.53
N ARG A 309 -8.77 3.59 14.79
CA ARG A 309 -8.32 4.41 13.66
C ARG A 309 -9.26 4.36 12.46
N GLU A 310 -9.91 3.22 12.21
CA GLU A 310 -10.98 3.12 11.21
C GLU A 310 -12.14 4.07 11.55
N GLY A 311 -12.64 3.99 12.79
CA GLY A 311 -13.75 4.82 13.25
C GLY A 311 -13.43 6.32 13.14
N ALA A 312 -12.22 6.73 13.53
CA ALA A 312 -11.80 8.13 13.41
C ALA A 312 -11.74 8.62 11.95
N LYS A 313 -11.29 7.78 11.01
CA LYS A 313 -11.27 8.13 9.58
C LYS A 313 -12.66 8.23 8.97
N ALA A 314 -13.60 7.37 9.39
CA ALA A 314 -14.98 7.44 8.92
C ALA A 314 -15.63 8.76 9.34
N VAL A 315 -15.46 9.16 10.60
CA VAL A 315 -15.98 10.43 11.13
C VAL A 315 -15.34 11.65 10.44
N ALA A 316 -14.04 11.61 10.16
CA ALA A 316 -13.37 12.68 9.44
C ALA A 316 -13.77 12.78 7.96
N GLY A 317 -14.20 11.66 7.35
CA GLY A 317 -14.68 11.60 5.96
C GLY A 317 -16.12 12.06 5.79
N ASP A 318 -16.99 11.86 6.78
CA ASP A 318 -18.39 12.32 6.78
C ASP A 318 -18.54 13.82 7.14
N GLY A 319 -17.44 14.49 7.49
CA GLY A 319 -17.42 15.94 7.76
C GLY A 319 -17.66 16.82 6.54
N THR A 320 -17.67 16.26 5.32
CA THR A 320 -18.37 16.90 4.19
C THR A 320 -19.85 16.60 4.34
N VAL A 321 -20.56 17.48 5.04
CA VAL A 321 -22.03 17.48 5.13
C VAL A 321 -22.59 17.35 3.72
N ARG A 322 -23.06 16.15 3.38
CA ARG A 322 -24.02 15.94 2.31
C ARG A 322 -25.31 16.54 2.86
N VAL A 323 -25.64 17.75 2.42
CA VAL A 323 -27.00 18.25 2.54
C VAL A 323 -27.82 17.32 1.66
N ASP A 324 -28.52 16.39 2.30
CA ASP A 324 -29.38 15.41 1.67
C ASP A 324 -30.68 16.12 1.29
N ASP A 325 -30.62 16.92 0.22
CA ASP A 325 -31.81 17.47 -0.42
C ASP A 325 -32.43 16.34 -1.24
N GLY A 326 -33.38 15.66 -0.61
CA GLY A 326 -34.09 14.52 -1.18
C GLY A 326 -34.78 14.87 -2.49
N HIS A 327 -34.21 14.41 -3.59
CA HIS A 327 -34.95 14.14 -4.82
C HIS A 327 -34.37 12.88 -5.49
N GLU A 328 -35.18 11.82 -5.47
CA GLU A 328 -34.96 10.62 -6.28
C GLU A 328 -34.94 11.00 -7.77
N GLN A 329 -33.87 10.63 -8.47
CA GLN A 329 -33.89 10.51 -9.93
C GLN A 329 -33.37 9.13 -10.36
N PRO A 330 -33.98 8.53 -11.40
CA PRO A 330 -33.80 7.12 -11.73
C PRO A 330 -32.52 6.87 -12.55
N GLN A 331 -31.84 5.77 -12.24
CA GLN A 331 -30.64 5.32 -12.97
C GLN A 331 -31.00 4.78 -14.36
N ALA A 332 -30.24 5.21 -15.37
CA ALA A 332 -30.17 4.58 -16.70
C ALA A 332 -28.89 3.72 -16.83
N PRO A 333 -28.87 2.70 -17.72
CA PRO A 333 -27.99 1.54 -17.60
C PRO A 333 -26.60 1.73 -18.22
N LEU A 334 -25.59 1.14 -17.58
CA LEU A 334 -24.20 1.04 -18.04
C LEU A 334 -24.06 0.01 -19.19
N VAL A 335 -23.54 0.46 -20.33
CA VAL A 335 -23.00 -0.39 -21.40
C VAL A 335 -21.48 -0.24 -21.40
N GLU A 336 -20.75 -1.32 -21.11
CA GLU A 336 -19.33 -1.44 -21.45
C GLU A 336 -19.19 -1.94 -22.90
N PRO A 337 -18.13 -1.51 -23.63
CA PRO A 337 -17.39 -2.51 -24.38
C PRO A 337 -15.86 -2.34 -24.36
N LYS A 338 -15.22 -3.40 -23.87
CA LYS A 338 -14.13 -4.19 -24.47
C LYS A 338 -13.11 -3.49 -25.39
N ASN A 339 -11.87 -3.60 -24.93
CA ASN A 339 -10.60 -3.47 -25.64
C ASN A 339 -10.40 -4.60 -26.69
N PRO A 340 -9.86 -4.29 -27.89
CA PRO A 340 -8.83 -5.15 -28.47
C PRO A 340 -7.70 -4.37 -29.17
N TRP A 341 -6.45 -4.63 -28.79
CA TRP A 341 -5.26 -4.28 -29.59
C TRP A 341 -4.85 -5.49 -30.44
N VAL A 342 -4.79 -5.33 -31.77
CA VAL A 342 -3.89 -6.08 -32.68
C VAL A 342 -3.44 -5.13 -33.82
N ARG A 343 -2.12 -5.04 -34.07
CA ARG A 343 -1.45 -4.22 -35.12
C ARG A 343 -1.10 -5.12 -36.35
N PRO A 344 -0.90 -4.60 -37.59
CA PRO A 344 0.43 -4.13 -38.01
C PRO A 344 0.55 -3.07 -39.14
N ALA A 345 1.74 -2.44 -39.17
CA ALA A 345 2.51 -1.85 -40.28
C ALA A 345 2.06 -0.53 -40.96
N GLY A 346 2.74 0.56 -40.57
CA GLY A 346 2.95 1.77 -41.39
C GLY A 346 2.04 2.95 -41.05
N GLY A 347 2.61 4.04 -40.50
CA GLY A 347 1.93 5.34 -40.39
C GLY A 347 2.00 5.98 -39.00
N HIS A 348 2.52 7.22 -39.00
CA HIS A 348 2.56 8.30 -38.00
C HIS A 348 2.14 8.11 -36.53
N VAL A 349 2.96 8.76 -35.69
CA VAL A 349 2.77 9.06 -34.26
C VAL A 349 1.35 9.53 -33.95
N THR A 350 0.73 8.92 -32.92
CA THR A 350 -0.34 9.52 -32.11
C THR A 350 -0.32 8.86 -30.73
N GLU A 351 0.22 9.59 -29.74
CA GLU A 351 -0.15 9.39 -28.33
C GLU A 351 -1.59 9.89 -28.13
N PRO A 352 -2.35 9.40 -27.13
CA PRO A 352 -3.67 9.95 -26.84
C PRO A 352 -3.56 11.41 -26.38
N ASP A 353 -4.18 12.30 -27.14
CA ASP A 353 -4.24 13.75 -26.92
C ASP A 353 -4.97 14.07 -25.61
N TRP A 354 -4.22 14.40 -24.58
CA TRP A 354 -4.67 15.27 -23.50
C TRP A 354 -3.88 16.57 -23.65
N VAL A 355 -4.55 17.63 -24.09
CA VAL A 355 -3.93 18.95 -24.19
C VAL A 355 -3.75 19.49 -22.78
N THR A 356 -2.57 19.29 -22.20
CA THR A 356 -2.11 20.19 -21.14
C THR A 356 -1.79 21.51 -21.82
N ALA A 357 -2.46 22.60 -21.47
CA ALA A 357 -2.15 23.95 -21.95
C ALA A 357 -0.81 24.44 -21.37
N GLN A 358 0.30 23.76 -21.71
CA GLN A 358 1.67 24.22 -21.43
C GLN A 358 2.27 25.00 -22.60
N ARG A 359 1.54 25.19 -23.71
CA ARG A 359 2.00 25.92 -24.89
C ARG A 359 0.88 26.75 -25.54
N VAL A 360 0.41 27.77 -24.84
CA VAL A 360 -0.18 28.93 -25.53
C VAL A 360 0.95 29.96 -25.63
N PRO A 361 1.33 30.44 -26.83
CA PRO A 361 2.25 31.56 -27.00
C PRO A 361 1.81 32.77 -26.16
N ALA A 362 2.74 33.66 -25.78
CA ALA A 362 2.44 34.80 -24.90
C ALA A 362 1.39 35.78 -25.48
N ASP A 363 1.06 35.61 -26.76
CA ASP A 363 0.27 36.43 -27.66
C ASP A 363 -0.94 35.69 -28.28
N GLY A 364 -1.16 34.40 -27.97
CA GLY A 364 -2.23 33.60 -28.59
C GLY A 364 -3.57 33.64 -27.82
N GLU A 365 -4.70 33.62 -28.53
CA GLU A 365 -6.05 33.58 -27.95
C GLU A 365 -6.66 32.17 -28.08
N LEU A 366 -7.30 31.67 -27.01
CA LEU A 366 -7.98 30.38 -26.98
C LEU A 366 -9.48 30.62 -26.80
N LEU A 367 -10.29 30.15 -27.73
CA LEU A 367 -11.75 30.33 -27.70
C LEU A 367 -12.42 28.96 -27.53
N VAL A 368 -13.20 28.78 -26.47
CA VAL A 368 -13.99 27.55 -26.24
C VAL A 368 -15.45 27.87 -26.55
N THR A 369 -16.06 27.14 -27.47
CA THR A 369 -17.47 27.35 -27.85
C THR A 369 -18.38 26.26 -27.29
N HIS A 370 -19.69 26.57 -27.21
CA HIS A 370 -20.81 25.79 -26.64
C HIS A 370 -21.01 24.34 -27.14
N ALA A 371 -20.11 23.84 -27.99
CA ALA A 371 -20.11 22.49 -28.55
C ALA A 371 -18.76 21.77 -28.35
N GLY A 372 -18.02 22.10 -27.28
CA GLY A 372 -16.74 21.46 -26.97
C GLY A 372 -15.66 21.69 -28.03
N THR A 373 -15.80 22.71 -28.88
CA THR A 373 -14.84 23.03 -29.92
C THR A 373 -13.90 24.13 -29.40
N VAL A 374 -12.62 23.83 -29.31
CA VAL A 374 -11.56 24.76 -28.91
C VAL A 374 -10.90 25.28 -30.19
N LYS A 375 -10.99 26.59 -30.43
CA LYS A 375 -10.23 27.27 -31.48
C LYS A 375 -9.01 27.92 -30.84
N ILE A 376 -7.83 27.63 -31.37
CA ILE A 376 -6.57 28.24 -30.95
C ILE A 376 -6.13 29.16 -32.09
N THR A 377 -6.13 30.46 -31.83
CA THR A 377 -5.67 31.47 -32.78
C THR A 377 -4.23 31.84 -32.43
N THR A 378 -3.30 31.63 -33.36
CA THR A 378 -1.89 32.04 -33.24
C THR A 378 -1.50 32.92 -34.42
N GLU A 379 -0.37 33.63 -34.35
CA GLU A 379 0.19 34.38 -35.49
C GLU A 379 0.40 33.51 -36.74
N ASN A 380 0.51 32.18 -36.57
CA ASN A 380 0.71 31.21 -37.65
C ASN A 380 -0.60 30.58 -38.18
N GLY A 381 -1.77 31.04 -37.75
CA GLY A 381 -3.08 30.59 -38.19
C GLY A 381 -3.99 30.03 -37.08
N VAL A 382 -5.17 29.55 -37.48
CA VAL A 382 -6.23 29.06 -36.59
C VAL A 382 -6.26 27.53 -36.59
N GLY A 383 -5.96 26.91 -35.44
CA GLY A 383 -6.18 25.48 -35.20
C GLY A 383 -7.53 25.22 -34.53
N VAL A 384 -8.23 24.15 -34.92
CA VAL A 384 -9.53 23.79 -34.32
C VAL A 384 -9.46 22.36 -33.78
N ALA A 385 -9.69 22.19 -32.49
CA ALA A 385 -9.78 20.90 -31.82
C ALA A 385 -11.20 20.69 -31.27
N ARG A 386 -11.72 19.45 -31.31
CA ARG A 386 -13.05 19.10 -30.79
C ARG A 386 -12.94 18.13 -29.63
N PHE A 387 -13.63 18.44 -28.54
CA PHE A 387 -13.71 17.68 -27.30
C PHE A 387 -15.19 17.47 -26.95
N PRO A 388 -15.79 16.37 -27.43
CA PRO A 388 -17.23 16.13 -27.29
C PRO A 388 -17.69 16.00 -25.83
N ASP A 389 -16.78 15.71 -24.89
CA ASP A 389 -17.05 15.51 -23.46
C ASP A 389 -16.70 16.73 -22.60
N GLY A 390 -16.49 17.91 -23.23
CA GLY A 390 -16.02 19.13 -22.55
C GLY A 390 -14.50 19.17 -22.42
N CYS A 391 -13.97 20.33 -22.02
CA CYS A 391 -12.54 20.51 -21.77
C CYS A 391 -12.28 20.92 -20.31
N ARG A 392 -11.27 20.29 -19.70
CA ARG A 392 -10.68 20.78 -18.45
C ARG A 392 -9.62 21.81 -18.76
N LEU A 393 -9.65 22.90 -18.02
CA LEU A 393 -8.71 24.00 -18.24
C LEU A 393 -7.97 24.28 -16.94
N ALA A 394 -6.64 24.21 -17.02
CA ALA A 394 -5.75 24.47 -15.91
C ALA A 394 -4.77 25.56 -16.30
N TYR A 395 -4.77 26.67 -15.58
CA TYR A 395 -3.81 27.77 -15.73
C TYR A 395 -2.98 27.91 -14.47
N ARG A 396 -1.67 28.15 -14.62
CA ARG A 396 -0.76 28.35 -13.50
C ARG A 396 0.24 29.46 -13.80
N LYS A 397 0.34 30.46 -12.93
CA LYS A 397 1.33 31.54 -12.98
C LYS A 397 1.81 31.84 -11.55
N GLY A 398 3.06 31.45 -11.25
CA GLY A 398 3.61 31.54 -9.88
C GLY A 398 2.80 30.68 -8.89
N ASP A 399 2.36 31.30 -7.80
CA ASP A 399 1.58 30.67 -6.72
C ASP A 399 0.05 30.71 -6.96
N LEU A 400 -0.37 31.17 -8.14
CA LEU A 400 -1.76 31.21 -8.55
C LEU A 400 -2.05 30.10 -9.55
N SER A 401 -3.08 29.29 -9.28
CA SER A 401 -3.59 28.30 -10.22
C SER A 401 -5.11 28.31 -10.29
N VAL A 402 -5.65 28.31 -11.51
CA VAL A 402 -7.08 28.20 -11.80
C VAL A 402 -7.32 26.84 -12.44
N GLU A 403 -8.21 26.04 -11.87
CA GLU A 403 -8.67 24.77 -12.45
C GLU A 403 -10.17 24.82 -12.67
N MET A 404 -10.58 24.57 -13.92
CA MET A 404 -11.98 24.50 -14.33
C MET A 404 -12.29 23.07 -14.79
N GLY A 405 -13.29 22.46 -14.14
CA GLY A 405 -13.70 21.07 -14.30
C GLY A 405 -14.45 20.79 -15.61
N SER A 406 -15.26 21.76 -16.05
CA SER A 406 -15.99 21.76 -17.32
C SER A 406 -16.22 23.20 -17.77
N VAL A 407 -15.87 23.52 -19.02
CA VAL A 407 -16.10 24.83 -19.65
C VAL A 407 -17.01 24.63 -20.85
N ASP A 408 -18.21 25.18 -20.80
CA ASP A 408 -19.16 25.12 -21.92
C ASP A 408 -18.90 26.24 -22.92
N GLY A 409 -18.37 27.38 -22.50
CA GLY A 409 -17.94 28.43 -23.40
C GLY A 409 -17.16 29.53 -22.69
N GLY A 410 -16.39 30.30 -23.46
CA GLY A 410 -15.65 31.46 -22.95
C GLY A 410 -14.48 31.87 -23.86
N THR A 411 -14.01 33.09 -23.67
CA THR A 411 -12.78 33.58 -24.31
C THR A 411 -11.63 33.52 -23.31
N PHE A 412 -10.51 32.97 -23.75
CA PHE A 412 -9.31 32.80 -22.95
C PHE A 412 -8.16 33.57 -23.60
N THR A 413 -7.68 34.58 -22.91
CA THR A 413 -6.48 35.31 -23.29
C THR A 413 -5.41 35.01 -22.24
N PRO A 414 -4.10 34.92 -22.59
CA PRO A 414 -3.05 34.66 -21.60
C PRO A 414 -3.08 35.69 -20.47
N GLY A 415 -3.60 35.29 -19.31
CA GLY A 415 -3.78 36.18 -18.17
C GLY A 415 -5.18 36.78 -17.98
N SER A 416 -6.18 36.47 -18.81
CA SER A 416 -7.58 36.84 -18.54
C SER A 416 -8.59 35.78 -19.03
N PHE A 417 -9.68 35.65 -18.29
CA PHE A 417 -10.82 34.77 -18.57
C PHE A 417 -12.06 35.63 -18.62
N THR A 418 -12.78 35.64 -19.74
CA THR A 418 -14.00 36.44 -19.87
C THR A 418 -15.16 35.57 -20.33
N GLY A 419 -16.29 35.66 -19.61
CA GLY A 419 -17.55 35.02 -19.95
C GLY A 419 -17.56 33.51 -19.79
N ALA A 420 -16.73 32.94 -18.90
CA ALA A 420 -16.68 31.50 -18.70
C ALA A 420 -17.95 30.99 -17.99
N GLN A 421 -18.65 30.05 -18.62
CA GLN A 421 -19.86 29.43 -18.07
C GLN A 421 -19.63 27.93 -17.84
N GLY A 422 -20.04 27.42 -16.68
CA GLY A 422 -20.02 25.99 -16.36
C GLY A 422 -21.36 25.53 -15.79
N HIS A 423 -21.80 24.33 -16.18
CA HIS A 423 -22.94 23.64 -15.57
C HIS A 423 -22.47 22.52 -14.63
N GLY A 424 -22.83 22.64 -13.34
CA GLY A 424 -22.52 21.63 -12.32
C GLY A 424 -22.14 22.26 -10.98
N VAL A 425 -22.48 21.61 -9.86
CA VAL A 425 -22.42 22.18 -8.50
C VAL A 425 -20.98 22.28 -7.94
N SER A 426 -19.91 22.10 -8.73
CA SER A 426 -18.55 21.90 -8.17
C SER A 426 -17.33 22.36 -8.98
N ASP A 427 -17.47 23.09 -10.09
CA ASP A 427 -16.46 22.96 -11.16
C ASP A 427 -15.50 24.13 -11.38
N ILE A 428 -15.46 25.14 -10.49
CA ILE A 428 -14.44 26.19 -10.55
C ILE A 428 -13.67 26.25 -9.22
N SER A 429 -12.39 25.88 -9.27
CA SER A 429 -11.46 25.98 -8.14
C SER A 429 -10.36 26.98 -8.46
N VAL A 430 -10.33 28.10 -7.76
CA VAL A 430 -9.29 29.13 -7.85
C VAL A 430 -8.38 28.99 -6.64
N VAL A 431 -7.11 28.64 -6.84
CA VAL A 431 -6.11 28.56 -5.77
C VAL A 431 -5.23 29.81 -5.81
N ILE A 432 -5.25 30.58 -4.72
CA ILE A 432 -4.47 31.83 -4.58
C ILE A 432 -3.57 31.66 -3.36
N GLY A 433 -2.24 31.67 -3.56
CA GLY A 433 -1.30 31.53 -2.44
C GLY A 433 -1.44 30.22 -1.67
N GLY A 434 -1.90 29.15 -2.34
CA GLY A 434 -2.17 27.85 -1.72
C GLY A 434 -3.54 27.68 -1.05
N VAL A 435 -4.39 28.71 -1.05
CA VAL A 435 -5.76 28.63 -0.50
C VAL A 435 -6.77 28.38 -1.63
N PRO A 436 -7.50 27.25 -1.62
CA PRO A 436 -8.52 26.97 -2.63
C PRO A 436 -9.83 27.71 -2.33
N VAL A 437 -10.32 28.48 -3.30
CA VAL A 437 -11.65 29.09 -3.33
C VAL A 437 -12.50 28.31 -4.33
N ARG A 438 -13.65 27.79 -3.89
CA ARG A 438 -14.56 27.00 -4.72
C ARG A 438 -15.87 27.75 -4.93
N PHE A 439 -16.34 27.76 -6.17
CA PHE A 439 -17.63 28.33 -6.53
C PHE A 439 -18.62 27.22 -6.84
N SER A 440 -19.84 27.33 -6.32
CA SER A 440 -20.94 26.39 -6.55
C SER A 440 -22.10 27.11 -7.24
N GLY A 441 -22.47 26.66 -8.43
CA GLY A 441 -23.58 27.18 -9.23
C GLY A 441 -23.16 27.68 -10.61
N PRO A 442 -24.11 27.95 -11.53
CA PRO A 442 -23.83 28.57 -12.82
C PRO A 442 -23.47 30.04 -12.61
N VAL A 443 -22.20 30.28 -12.32
CA VAL A 443 -21.65 31.63 -12.17
C VAL A 443 -20.91 31.97 -13.45
N GLY A 444 -21.30 33.06 -14.11
CA GLY A 444 -20.44 33.67 -15.11
C GLY A 444 -19.25 34.28 -14.37
N VAL A 445 -18.06 33.70 -14.53
CA VAL A 445 -16.86 34.20 -13.88
C VAL A 445 -15.99 34.91 -14.91
N ASP A 446 -15.78 36.21 -14.69
CA ASP A 446 -14.69 36.95 -15.32
C ASP A 446 -13.49 36.92 -14.35
N ILE A 447 -12.32 36.48 -14.82
CA ILE A 447 -11.08 36.41 -14.03
C ILE A 447 -9.97 37.14 -14.79
N ASP A 448 -9.60 38.35 -14.38
CA ASP A 448 -8.47 39.09 -14.95
C ASP A 448 -7.17 38.94 -14.14
N LEU A 449 -6.33 37.97 -14.49
CA LEU A 449 -5.05 37.72 -13.81
C LEU A 449 -3.94 38.71 -14.16
N THR A 450 -4.20 39.73 -14.99
CA THR A 450 -3.20 40.78 -15.30
C THR A 450 -3.08 41.80 -14.17
N ALA A 451 -4.11 41.96 -13.32
CA ALA A 451 -4.22 43.05 -12.35
C ALA A 451 -3.95 42.69 -10.86
N GLY A 452 -3.90 41.41 -10.47
CA GLY A 452 -3.24 40.93 -9.23
C GLY A 452 -3.91 41.12 -7.86
N THR A 453 -5.24 41.17 -7.72
CA THR A 453 -5.98 41.50 -6.46
C THR A 453 -7.42 40.95 -6.49
N VAL A 454 -8.12 40.54 -5.43
CA VAL A 454 -9.44 39.86 -5.55
C VAL A 454 -10.59 40.70 -4.97
N GLU A 455 -11.60 41.04 -5.78
CA GLU A 455 -12.87 41.62 -5.32
C GLU A 455 -14.06 40.73 -5.75
N LEU A 456 -14.94 40.38 -4.80
CA LEU A 456 -16.11 39.53 -5.03
C LEU A 456 -17.38 40.38 -4.92
N ASP A 457 -18.11 40.54 -6.02
CA ASP A 457 -19.44 41.15 -5.98
C ASP A 457 -20.56 40.10 -5.79
N GLN A 458 -21.75 40.56 -5.35
CA GLN A 458 -22.91 39.70 -5.08
C GLN A 458 -23.50 38.99 -6.32
N ARG A 459 -22.91 39.17 -7.51
CA ARG A 459 -23.25 38.48 -8.77
C ARG A 459 -22.15 37.52 -9.25
N GLY A 460 -21.13 37.26 -8.44
CA GLY A 460 -20.07 36.30 -8.74
C GLY A 460 -19.01 36.81 -9.71
N THR A 461 -18.95 38.12 -9.93
CA THR A 461 -17.87 38.74 -10.71
C THR A 461 -16.61 38.81 -9.84
N VAL A 462 -15.49 38.24 -10.30
CA VAL A 462 -14.19 38.36 -9.63
C VAL A 462 -13.37 39.44 -10.34
N ARG A 463 -13.46 40.68 -9.86
CA ARG A 463 -12.65 41.77 -10.42
C ARG A 463 -11.30 41.79 -9.74
N LEU A 464 -10.23 41.89 -10.52
CA LEU A 464 -8.88 42.09 -10.00
C LEU A 464 -8.39 43.50 -10.34
N GLY A 465 -7.95 44.30 -9.36
CA GLY A 465 -7.57 45.71 -9.50
C GLY A 465 -6.69 46.28 -8.38
N CYS A 466 -5.61 46.99 -8.76
CA CYS A 466 -4.52 47.52 -7.93
C CYS A 466 -4.92 48.20 -6.60
N VAL A 467 -4.23 47.84 -5.50
CA VAL A 467 -4.12 48.68 -4.29
C VAL A 467 -2.96 49.66 -4.50
N THR A 468 -3.25 50.93 -4.75
CA THR A 468 -2.31 51.99 -4.42
C THR A 468 -2.34 52.20 -2.91
N ALA A 469 -1.17 52.14 -2.27
CA ALA A 469 -1.02 52.50 -0.87
C ALA A 469 -1.62 53.90 -0.62
N ALA A 470 -2.57 54.01 0.31
CA ALA A 470 -2.91 55.29 0.92
C ALA A 470 -1.92 55.55 2.06
N GLU A 471 -1.42 56.80 2.15
CA GLU A 471 -0.55 57.30 3.23
C GLU A 471 -1.16 57.12 4.63
#